data_AF-A0A519W3H9-F1
#
_entry.id   AF-A0A519W3H9-F1
#
_cell.length_a   1.000
_cell.length_b   1.000
_cell.length_c   1.000
_cell.angle_alpha   90.00
_cell.angle_beta   90.00
_cell.angle_gamma   90.00
#
_symmetry.space_group_name_H-M   'P 1'
#
loop_
_entity.id
_entity.type
_entity.pdbx_description
1 polymer ?
#
loop_
_entity_poly.entity_id
_entity_poly.type
_entity_poly.pdbx_seq_one_letter_code
_entity_poly.pdbx_strand_id
1 'polypeptide(L)'
;MNIEALTKLRDKCLLFNEMMKNHPSMLKELIPAYEKSDELIHEAFLKKRISRLQAMSNDIDEQVLNHMSSEEAEEFKSILKERFDIDYDIIAKKMKRRIAHILKKRKINSFDDYELIKNRVEAIYDDPACLDELNALNALLLLNERSDQP
;
A
#
# COMPACT_ATOMS: atom_id res chain seq x y z
N MET A 1 -3.62 -18.63 8.98
CA MET A 1 -2.43 -17.76 8.89
C MET A 1 -1.48 -18.13 10.04
N ASN A 2 -0.21 -18.42 9.76
CA ASN A 2 0.80 -18.74 10.78
C ASN A 2 1.08 -17.49 11.65
N ILE A 3 1.37 -17.67 12.94
CA ILE A 3 1.76 -16.60 13.86
C ILE A 3 2.95 -15.80 13.33
N GLU A 4 3.87 -16.46 12.62
CA GLU A 4 5.01 -15.83 11.96
C GLU A 4 4.58 -14.79 10.91
N ALA A 5 3.59 -15.10 10.07
CA ALA A 5 3.07 -14.17 9.08
C ALA A 5 2.35 -12.98 9.73
N LEU A 6 1.67 -13.21 10.86
CA LEU A 6 1.04 -12.15 11.64
C LEU A 6 2.08 -11.24 12.30
N THR A 7 3.18 -11.83 12.79
CA THR A 7 4.33 -11.11 13.35
C THR A 7 4.98 -10.22 12.30
N LYS A 8 5.23 -10.74 11.09
CA LYS A 8 5.78 -9.94 9.98
C LYS A 8 4.90 -8.73 9.63
N LEU A 9 3.57 -8.90 9.61
CA LEU A 9 2.64 -7.78 9.38
C LEU A 9 2.76 -6.72 10.48
N ARG A 10 2.73 -7.14 11.75
CA ARG A 10 2.89 -6.22 12.89
C ARG A 10 4.21 -5.46 12.80
N ASP A 11 5.31 -6.18 12.59
CA ASP A 11 6.65 -5.60 12.65
C ASP A 11 6.91 -4.63 11.51
N LYS A 12 6.39 -4.92 10.30
CA LYS A 12 6.39 -3.97 9.20
C LYS A 12 5.64 -2.69 9.55
N CYS A 13 4.45 -2.79 10.14
CA CYS A 13 3.66 -1.60 10.52
C CYS A 13 4.37 -0.75 11.57
N LEU A 14 4.97 -1.39 12.58
CA LEU A 14 5.72 -0.69 13.63
C LEU A 14 6.98 -0.03 13.07
N LEU A 15 7.71 -0.71 12.18
CA LEU A 15 8.89 -0.14 11.53
C LEU A 15 8.52 1.11 10.73
N PHE A 16 7.42 1.07 9.97
CA PHE A 16 6.97 2.24 9.23
C PHE A 16 6.67 3.42 10.17
N ASN A 17 5.94 3.18 11.25
CA ASN A 17 5.67 4.23 12.24
C ASN A 17 6.96 4.77 12.87
N GLU A 18 7.93 3.91 13.19
CA GLU A 18 9.24 4.31 13.71
C GLU A 18 10.00 5.20 12.73
N MET A 19 10.06 4.81 11.45
CA MET A 19 10.68 5.59 10.39
C MET A 19 10.03 6.97 10.26
N MET A 20 8.69 7.02 10.23
CA MET A 20 7.95 8.28 10.13
C MET A 20 8.21 9.17 11.35
N LYS A 21 8.15 8.63 12.58
CA LYS A 21 8.44 9.40 13.80
C LYS A 21 9.84 10.01 13.82
N ASN A 22 10.82 9.33 13.23
CA ASN A 22 12.21 9.76 13.15
C ASN A 22 12.53 10.59 11.89
N HIS A 23 11.56 10.76 10.99
CA HIS A 23 11.78 11.46 9.73
C HIS A 23 12.11 12.95 10.00
N PRO A 24 13.13 13.55 9.35
CA PRO A 24 13.56 14.93 9.64
C PRO A 24 12.46 15.99 9.45
N SER A 25 11.53 15.76 8.52
CA SER A 25 10.39 16.65 8.25
C SER A 25 9.14 16.32 9.09
N MET A 26 9.23 15.40 10.05
CA MET A 26 8.09 15.01 10.86
C MET A 26 7.64 16.15 11.79
N LEU A 27 6.35 16.47 11.73
CA LEU A 27 5.74 17.42 12.66
C LEU A 27 5.61 16.76 14.03
N LYS A 28 6.13 17.42 15.07
CA LYS A 28 6.13 16.86 16.44
C LYS A 28 4.72 16.61 16.97
N GLU A 29 3.76 17.40 16.53
CA GLU A 29 2.34 17.29 16.85
C GLU A 29 1.71 15.99 16.30
N LEU A 30 2.32 15.38 15.28
CA LEU A 30 1.86 14.11 14.71
C LEU A 30 2.46 12.89 15.42
N ILE A 31 3.54 13.04 16.18
CA ILE A 31 4.19 11.93 16.90
C ILE A 31 3.20 11.17 17.80
N PRO A 32 2.34 11.83 18.61
CA PRO A 32 1.34 11.13 19.42
C PRO A 32 0.35 10.29 18.61
N ALA A 33 0.05 10.68 17.35
CA ALA A 33 -0.81 9.89 16.48
C ALA A 33 -0.14 8.59 16.04
N TYR A 34 1.18 8.61 15.77
CA TYR A 34 1.96 7.41 15.49
C TYR A 34 2.11 6.51 16.72
N GLU A 35 2.34 7.07 17.90
CA GLU A 35 2.35 6.30 19.16
C GLU A 35 1.00 5.63 19.40
N LYS A 36 -0.10 6.34 19.13
CA LYS A 36 -1.44 5.74 19.20
C LYS A 36 -1.63 4.63 18.17
N SER A 37 -1.09 4.80 16.98
CA SER A 37 -1.07 3.77 15.94
C SER A 37 -0.30 2.52 16.39
N ASP A 38 0.85 2.67 17.06
CA ASP A 38 1.62 1.56 17.64
C ASP A 38 0.78 0.74 18.64
N GLU A 39 0.04 1.40 19.53
CA GLU A 39 -0.89 0.73 20.45
C GLU A 39 -1.95 -0.08 19.71
N LEU A 40 -2.54 0.49 18.66
CA LEU A 40 -3.57 -0.16 17.84
C LEU A 40 -3.02 -1.36 17.06
N ILE A 41 -1.79 -1.26 16.56
CA ILE A 41 -1.07 -2.36 15.91
C ILE A 41 -0.86 -3.52 16.89
N HIS A 42 -0.38 -3.21 18.11
CA HIS A 42 -0.20 -4.21 19.15
C HIS A 42 -1.53 -4.85 19.56
N GLU A 43 -2.59 -4.06 19.74
CA GLU A 43 -3.92 -4.60 20.04
C GLU A 43 -4.42 -5.52 18.93
N ALA A 44 -4.27 -5.10 17.66
CA ALA A 44 -4.68 -5.90 16.51
C ALA A 44 -3.91 -7.22 16.42
N PHE A 45 -2.61 -7.21 16.72
CA PHE A 45 -1.77 -8.41 16.79
C PHE A 45 -2.26 -9.37 17.89
N LEU A 46 -2.40 -8.87 19.13
CA LEU A 46 -2.83 -9.68 20.29
C LEU A 46 -4.23 -10.27 20.08
N LYS A 47 -5.14 -9.50 19.49
CA LYS A 47 -6.52 -9.93 19.17
C LYS A 47 -6.62 -10.70 17.85
N LYS A 48 -5.49 -10.99 17.18
CA LYS A 48 -5.42 -11.69 15.88
C LYS A 48 -6.35 -11.07 14.83
N ARG A 49 -6.46 -9.74 14.81
CA ARG A 49 -7.24 -8.96 13.83
C ARG A 49 -6.45 -8.81 12.53
N ILE A 50 -6.31 -9.92 11.82
CA ILE A 50 -5.51 -10.06 10.60
C ILE A 50 -5.86 -8.99 9.55
N SER A 51 -7.15 -8.80 9.28
CA SER A 51 -7.61 -7.87 8.24
C SER A 51 -7.15 -6.43 8.49
N ARG A 52 -7.08 -5.98 9.75
CA ARG A 52 -6.63 -4.62 10.09
C ARG A 52 -5.14 -4.43 9.84
N LEU A 53 -4.33 -5.41 10.22
CA LEU A 53 -2.89 -5.37 9.97
C LEU A 53 -2.57 -5.51 8.49
N GLN A 54 -3.36 -6.29 7.75
CA GLN A 54 -3.24 -6.40 6.29
C GLN A 54 -3.59 -5.08 5.59
N ALA A 55 -4.69 -4.42 5.99
CA ALA A 55 -5.07 -3.13 5.44
C ALA A 55 -3.93 -2.12 5.62
N MET A 56 -3.45 -1.93 6.85
CA MET A 56 -2.32 -1.02 7.12
C MET A 56 -1.05 -1.42 6.36
N SER A 57 -0.72 -2.71 6.27
CA SER A 57 0.42 -3.18 5.49
C SER A 57 0.28 -2.83 4.01
N ASN A 58 -0.92 -2.93 3.44
CA ASN A 58 -1.17 -2.58 2.05
C ASN A 58 -1.04 -1.06 1.83
N ASP A 59 -1.56 -0.25 2.76
CA ASP A 59 -1.40 1.21 2.71
C ASP A 59 0.09 1.58 2.74
N ILE A 60 0.89 0.91 3.58
CA ILE A 60 2.35 1.08 3.59
C ILE A 60 2.97 0.66 2.26
N ASP A 61 2.53 -0.45 1.65
CA ASP A 61 3.05 -0.88 0.34
C ASP A 61 2.83 0.18 -0.73
N GLU A 62 1.65 0.81 -0.72
CA GLU A 62 1.30 1.91 -1.60
C GLU A 62 2.17 3.15 -1.37
N GLN A 63 2.33 3.57 -0.11
CA GLN A 63 3.22 4.68 0.24
C GLN A 63 4.65 4.45 -0.25
N VAL A 64 5.19 3.25 -0.01
CA VAL A 64 6.57 2.88 -0.41
C VAL A 64 6.76 2.82 -1.91
N LEU A 65 5.74 2.40 -2.66
CA LEU A 65 5.86 2.19 -4.09
C LEU A 65 5.57 3.45 -4.91
N ASN A 66 4.70 4.33 -4.41
CA ASN A 66 4.15 5.41 -5.23
C ASN A 66 4.35 6.82 -4.65
N HIS A 67 4.58 6.97 -3.34
CA HIS A 67 4.54 8.28 -2.69
C HIS A 67 5.82 8.69 -1.97
N MET A 68 6.63 7.71 -1.52
CA MET A 68 7.94 8.00 -0.92
C MET A 68 8.99 8.34 -1.98
N SER A 69 9.97 9.16 -1.59
CA SER A 69 11.12 9.42 -2.46
C SER A 69 11.91 8.13 -2.72
N SER A 70 12.65 8.10 -3.82
CA SER A 70 13.41 6.90 -4.20
C SER A 70 14.41 6.48 -3.13
N GLU A 71 15.06 7.44 -2.47
CA GLU A 71 16.06 7.18 -1.42
C GLU A 71 15.42 6.58 -0.16
N GLU A 72 14.36 7.20 0.38
CA GLU A 72 13.64 6.69 1.55
C GLU A 72 13.02 5.31 1.28
N ALA A 73 12.43 5.14 0.09
CA ALA A 73 11.84 3.89 -0.30
C ALA A 73 12.90 2.79 -0.40
N GLU A 74 14.10 3.08 -0.91
CA GLU A 74 15.20 2.12 -1.01
C GLU A 74 15.73 1.73 0.38
N GLU A 75 15.93 2.69 1.28
CA GLU A 75 16.31 2.43 2.67
C GLU A 75 15.29 1.53 3.37
N PHE A 76 14.00 1.88 3.30
CA PHE A 76 12.94 1.10 3.94
C PHE A 76 12.84 -0.32 3.37
N LYS A 77 12.95 -0.48 2.05
CA LYS A 77 12.96 -1.79 1.37
C LYS A 77 14.14 -2.63 1.82
N SER A 78 15.34 -2.05 1.97
CA SER A 78 16.53 -2.77 2.45
C SER A 78 16.30 -3.29 3.87
N ILE A 79 15.82 -2.44 4.78
CA ILE A 79 15.54 -2.82 6.17
C ILE A 79 14.51 -3.96 6.22
N LEU A 80 13.43 -3.86 5.43
CA LEU A 80 12.39 -4.90 5.41
C LEU A 80 12.89 -6.23 4.86
N LYS A 81 13.75 -6.20 3.84
CA LYS A 81 14.36 -7.40 3.28
C LYS A 81 15.31 -8.06 4.28
N GLU A 82 16.19 -7.28 4.91
CA GLU A 82 17.19 -7.78 5.85
C GLU A 82 16.57 -8.29 7.16
N ARG A 83 15.61 -7.56 7.73
CA ARG A 83 15.06 -7.87 9.06
C ARG A 83 13.88 -8.84 9.03
N PHE A 84 13.08 -8.81 7.96
CA PHE A 84 11.80 -9.54 7.93
C PHE A 84 11.63 -10.45 6.71
N ASP A 85 12.62 -10.50 5.81
CA ASP A 85 12.54 -11.27 4.56
C ASP A 85 11.30 -10.88 3.74
N ILE A 86 11.07 -9.56 3.64
CA ILE A 86 10.00 -8.96 2.83
C ILE A 86 10.63 -8.34 1.60
N ASP A 87 10.38 -8.95 0.43
CA ASP A 87 10.89 -8.48 -0.85
C ASP A 87 9.84 -7.63 -1.60
N TYR A 88 10.14 -6.34 -1.76
CA TYR A 88 9.27 -5.40 -2.47
C TYR A 88 9.21 -5.64 -3.99
N ASP A 89 10.19 -6.32 -4.59
CA ASP A 89 10.07 -6.73 -5.99
C ASP A 89 8.94 -7.73 -6.16
N ILE A 90 8.74 -8.60 -5.17
CA ILE A 90 7.63 -9.56 -5.16
C ILE A 90 6.31 -8.82 -4.95
N ILE A 91 6.24 -7.85 -4.04
CA ILE A 91 5.04 -7.05 -3.77
C ILE A 91 4.65 -6.24 -5.02
N ALA A 92 5.59 -5.53 -5.63
CA ALA A 92 5.36 -4.77 -6.86
C ALA A 92 4.86 -5.67 -8.00
N LYS A 93 5.44 -6.87 -8.17
CA LYS A 93 4.96 -7.86 -9.15
C LYS A 93 3.53 -8.32 -8.84
N LYS A 94 3.16 -8.52 -7.57
CA LYS A 94 1.79 -8.88 -7.17
C LYS A 94 0.81 -7.76 -7.48
N MET A 95 1.16 -6.51 -7.21
CA MET A 95 0.31 -5.34 -7.55
C MET A 95 0.09 -5.23 -9.05
N LYS A 96 1.17 -5.33 -9.86
CA LYS A 96 1.05 -5.35 -11.34
C LYS A 96 0.13 -6.47 -11.84
N ARG A 97 0.24 -7.68 -11.27
CA ARG A 97 -0.65 -8.80 -11.60
C ARG A 97 -2.11 -8.53 -11.22
N ARG A 98 -2.36 -7.87 -10.08
CA ARG A 98 -3.71 -7.49 -9.64
C ARG A 98 -4.33 -6.48 -10.60
N ILE A 99 -3.60 -5.43 -10.99
CA ILE A 99 -4.03 -4.46 -12.00
C ILE A 99 -4.36 -5.17 -13.32
N ALA A 100 -3.46 -6.02 -13.82
CA ALA A 100 -3.69 -6.80 -15.04
C ALA A 100 -4.93 -7.70 -14.94
N HIS A 101 -5.20 -8.27 -13.76
CA HIS A 101 -6.41 -9.07 -13.52
C HIS A 101 -7.68 -8.21 -13.58
N ILE A 102 -7.68 -7.04 -12.94
CA ILE A 102 -8.80 -6.08 -12.96
C ILE A 102 -9.09 -5.65 -14.39
N LEU A 103 -8.06 -5.25 -15.15
CA LEU A 103 -8.15 -4.90 -16.57
C LEU A 103 -8.74 -6.05 -17.40
N LYS A 104 -8.26 -7.29 -17.19
CA LYS A 104 -8.77 -8.47 -17.89
C LYS A 104 -10.24 -8.74 -17.58
N LYS A 105 -10.67 -8.56 -16.32
CA LYS A 105 -12.05 -8.76 -15.88
C LYS A 105 -12.96 -7.59 -16.21
N ARG A 106 -12.38 -6.43 -16.52
CA ARG A 106 -13.06 -5.15 -16.75
C ARG A 106 -14.01 -4.77 -15.61
N LYS A 107 -13.64 -5.08 -14.37
CA LYS A 107 -14.49 -4.87 -13.21
C LYS A 107 -13.68 -4.56 -11.95
N ILE A 108 -14.02 -3.45 -11.31
CA ILE A 108 -13.58 -3.07 -9.96
C ILE A 108 -14.56 -3.70 -8.97
N ASN A 109 -14.08 -4.52 -8.03
CA ASN A 109 -14.95 -5.27 -7.10
C ASN A 109 -14.88 -4.77 -5.66
N SER A 110 -13.96 -3.88 -5.33
CA SER A 110 -13.78 -3.35 -3.99
C SER A 110 -13.20 -1.95 -4.04
N PHE A 111 -13.30 -1.25 -2.91
CA PHE A 111 -12.62 0.03 -2.69
C PHE A 111 -11.09 -0.11 -2.90
N ASP A 112 -10.48 -1.18 -2.39
CA ASP A 112 -9.05 -1.44 -2.61
C ASP A 112 -8.68 -1.63 -4.09
N ASP A 113 -9.58 -2.21 -4.90
CA ASP A 113 -9.37 -2.30 -6.36
C ASP A 113 -9.47 -0.90 -6.98
N TYR A 114 -10.39 -0.07 -6.51
CA TYR A 114 -10.57 1.30 -6.99
C TYR A 114 -9.34 2.16 -6.72
N GLU A 115 -8.88 2.23 -5.46
CA GLU A 115 -7.70 3.02 -5.07
C GLU A 115 -6.44 2.53 -5.81
N LEU A 116 -6.24 1.21 -5.94
CA LEU A 116 -5.12 0.65 -6.70
C LEU A 116 -5.10 1.13 -8.16
N ILE A 117 -6.26 1.21 -8.81
CA ILE A 117 -6.38 1.65 -10.20
C ILE A 117 -6.14 3.15 -10.31
N LYS A 118 -6.73 3.95 -9.40
CA LYS A 118 -6.52 5.39 -9.32
C LYS A 118 -5.05 5.75 -9.16
N ASN A 119 -4.35 5.11 -8.21
CA ASN A 119 -2.92 5.33 -7.99
C ASN A 119 -2.08 4.92 -9.19
N ARG A 120 -2.46 3.84 -9.90
CA ARG A 120 -1.76 3.46 -11.14
C ARG A 120 -1.94 4.51 -12.24
N VAL A 121 -3.14 5.08 -12.39
CA VAL A 121 -3.42 6.17 -13.34
C VAL A 121 -2.54 7.37 -13.04
N GLU A 122 -2.48 7.81 -11.78
CA GLU A 122 -1.63 8.94 -11.36
C GLU A 122 -0.15 8.65 -11.66
N ALA A 123 0.32 7.43 -11.40
CA ALA A 123 1.72 7.04 -11.61
C ALA A 123 2.15 6.95 -13.09
N ILE A 124 1.22 6.77 -14.03
CA ILE A 124 1.53 6.63 -15.47
C ILE A 124 0.96 7.76 -16.33
N TYR A 125 0.35 8.77 -15.71
CA TYR A 125 -0.42 9.80 -16.39
C TYR A 125 0.38 10.48 -17.51
N ASP A 126 1.66 10.77 -17.25
CA ASP A 126 2.56 11.43 -18.19
C ASP A 126 3.52 10.45 -18.90
N ASP A 127 3.30 9.13 -18.83
CA ASP A 127 4.13 8.13 -19.52
C ASP A 127 3.51 7.73 -20.87
N PRO A 128 4.07 8.19 -22.02
CA PRO A 128 3.53 7.86 -23.34
C PRO A 128 3.60 6.37 -23.65
N ALA A 129 4.52 5.62 -23.04
CA ALA A 129 4.64 4.18 -23.24
C ALA A 129 3.47 3.41 -22.60
N CYS A 130 2.74 4.04 -21.68
CA CYS A 130 1.61 3.45 -20.97
C CYS A 130 0.24 3.97 -21.45
N LEU A 131 0.17 4.67 -22.58
CA LEU A 131 -1.08 5.29 -23.07
C LEU A 131 -2.26 4.31 -23.17
N ASP A 132 -2.04 3.10 -23.71
CA ASP A 132 -3.09 2.08 -23.82
C ASP A 132 -3.55 1.56 -22.46
N GLU A 133 -2.62 1.38 -21.52
CA GLU A 133 -2.95 1.00 -20.14
C GLU A 133 -3.75 2.11 -19.45
N LEU A 134 -3.28 3.36 -19.55
CA LEU A 134 -3.92 4.54 -19.00
C LEU A 134 -5.36 4.69 -19.49
N ASN A 135 -5.59 4.58 -20.80
CA ASN A 135 -6.93 4.64 -21.38
C ASN A 135 -7.85 3.54 -20.86
N ALA A 136 -7.34 2.31 -20.71
CA ALA A 136 -8.11 1.18 -20.20
C ALA A 136 -8.48 1.34 -18.70
N LEU A 137 -7.55 1.88 -17.90
CA LEU A 137 -7.78 2.16 -16.49
C LEU A 137 -8.79 3.30 -16.29
N ASN A 138 -8.65 4.40 -17.03
CA ASN A 138 -9.61 5.52 -16.98
C ASN A 138 -11.03 5.09 -17.39
N ALA A 139 -11.15 4.23 -18.40
CA ALA A 139 -12.45 3.68 -18.79
C ALA A 139 -13.10 2.87 -17.65
N LEU A 140 -12.32 2.13 -16.85
CA LEU A 140 -12.85 1.39 -15.70
C LEU A 140 -13.32 2.31 -14.58
N LEU A 141 -12.58 3.37 -14.27
CA LEU A 141 -12.96 4.36 -13.26
C LEU A 141 -14.28 5.04 -13.66
N LEU A 142 -14.41 5.51 -14.90
CA LEU A 142 -15.63 6.16 -15.40
C LEU A 142 -16.86 5.24 -15.37
N LEU A 143 -16.70 3.95 -15.68
CA LEU A 143 -17.79 2.98 -15.60
C LEU A 143 -18.25 2.76 -14.15
N ASN A 144 -17.31 2.78 -13.21
CA ASN A 144 -17.59 2.59 -11.79
C ASN A 144 -18.29 3.83 -11.20
N GLU A 145 -17.81 5.04 -11.48
CA GLU A 145 -18.43 6.30 -11.04
C GLU A 145 -19.88 6.47 -11.53
N ARG A 146 -20.18 5.99 -12.74
CA ARG A 146 -21.56 5.99 -13.29
C ARG A 146 -22.48 4.96 -12.65
N SER A 147 -21.92 3.93 -12.00
CA SER A 147 -22.69 2.89 -11.33
C SER A 147 -23.13 3.31 -9.91
N ASP A 148 -22.49 4.35 -9.36
CA ASP A 148 -22.79 4.93 -8.04
C ASP A 148 -23.69 6.19 -8.11
N GLN A 149 -24.15 6.59 -9.30
CA GLN A 149 -25.15 7.64 -9.47
C GLN A 149 -26.57 7.03 -9.46
N PRO A 150 -27.48 7.51 -8.58
CA PRO A 150 -28.84 6.96 -8.45
C PRO A 150 -29.74 7.21 -9.66
#